data_AF-A0A9P3PLZ9-F1
#
_entry.id   AF-A0A9P3PLZ9-F1
#
_cell.length_a   1.000
_cell.length_b   1.000
_cell.length_c   1.000
_cell.angle_alpha   90.00
_cell.angle_beta   90.00
_cell.angle_gamma   90.00
#
_symmetry.space_group_name_H-M   'P 1'
#
loop_
_entity.id
_entity.type
_entity.pdbx_description
1 polymer ?
#
loop_
_entity_poly.entity_id
_entity_poly.type
_entity_poly.pdbx_seq_one_letter_code
_entity_poly.pdbx_strand_id
1 'polypeptide(L)'
;MGFQPWLLNSNNEMANEFFERMKLAQEEVKVALAKAKDNMARYYDQCCIPALEYKPGDRVYLDALNIETMCSSKKLSHRYLGPYTVEHQVGPLAYKLRLSRSMSHLHSVFNVIKLHLALPDPISGCHARPPPPPMLINNEEWFNIEDILDSRIFRRKLQYKVKWKGYDYEDASWEPVENVAHARNLVCEFHRRHPDALKQIRGMLFVDLVVLQAARAPVHWGAAL
;
A
#
# COMPACT_ATOMS: atom_id res chain seq x y z
N MET A 1 -6.93 -8.35 -58.21
CA MET A 1 -6.71 -9.03 -59.50
C MET A 1 -5.68 -10.11 -59.27
N GLY A 2 -6.07 -11.39 -59.32
CA GLY A 2 -5.17 -12.52 -59.06
C GLY A 2 -4.43 -12.91 -60.33
N PHE A 3 -3.10 -12.94 -60.28
CA PHE A 3 -2.27 -13.47 -61.35
C PHE A 3 -2.47 -14.99 -61.38
N GLN A 4 -3.18 -15.52 -62.38
CA GLN A 4 -3.21 -16.95 -62.67
C GLN A 4 -2.03 -17.24 -63.61
N PRO A 5 -0.99 -17.96 -63.16
CA PRO A 5 0.12 -18.30 -64.04
C PRO A 5 -0.45 -19.21 -65.13
N TRP A 6 -0.27 -18.83 -66.39
CA TRP A 6 -0.50 -19.72 -67.53
C TRP A 6 0.40 -20.95 -67.36
N LEU A 7 -0.20 -22.07 -66.94
CA LEU A 7 0.43 -23.39 -66.86
C LEU A 7 0.59 -23.96 -68.27
N LEU A 8 1.33 -23.27 -69.14
CA LEU A 8 1.84 -23.90 -70.36
C LEU A 8 3.16 -24.57 -69.99
N ASN A 9 3.18 -25.90 -69.98
CA ASN A 9 4.44 -26.64 -70.05
C ASN A 9 5.26 -26.05 -71.19
N SER A 10 6.39 -25.45 -70.85
CA SER A 10 7.26 -24.88 -71.87
C SER A 10 7.78 -26.04 -72.73
N ASN A 11 8.07 -25.77 -74.00
CA ASN A 11 8.66 -26.78 -74.90
C ASN A 11 10.09 -27.21 -74.48
N ASN A 12 10.62 -26.62 -73.40
CA ASN A 12 11.94 -26.90 -72.87
C ASN A 12 11.81 -27.79 -71.62
N GLU A 13 12.29 -29.01 -71.74
CA GLU A 13 12.22 -30.03 -70.69
C GLU A 13 12.96 -29.60 -69.42
N MET A 14 14.12 -28.95 -69.55
CA MET A 14 14.92 -28.46 -68.41
C MET A 14 14.19 -27.38 -67.59
N ALA A 15 13.40 -26.53 -68.26
CA ALA A 15 12.63 -25.49 -67.58
C ALA A 15 11.46 -26.08 -66.78
N ASN A 16 10.83 -27.14 -67.29
CA ASN A 16 9.77 -27.85 -66.58
C ASN A 16 10.33 -28.64 -65.39
N GLU A 17 11.49 -29.29 -65.55
CA GLU A 17 12.18 -29.98 -64.44
C GLU A 17 12.58 -29.00 -63.32
N PHE A 18 13.09 -27.82 -63.68
CA PHE A 18 13.40 -26.77 -62.71
C PHE A 18 12.15 -26.30 -61.94
N PHE A 19 11.03 -26.10 -62.65
CA PHE A 19 9.77 -25.71 -62.04
C PHE A 19 9.26 -26.77 -61.06
N GLU A 20 9.29 -28.05 -61.43
CA GLU A 20 8.88 -29.14 -60.54
C GLU A 20 9.81 -29.28 -59.33
N ARG A 21 11.13 -29.12 -59.51
CA ARG A 21 12.08 -29.07 -58.38
C ARG A 21 11.80 -27.91 -57.43
N MET A 22 11.50 -26.73 -57.96
CA MET A 22 11.16 -25.55 -57.17
C MET A 22 9.85 -25.75 -56.40
N LYS A 23 8.85 -26.35 -57.05
CA LYS A 23 7.55 -26.65 -56.45
C LYS A 23 7.67 -27.70 -55.35
N LEU A 24 8.47 -28.74 -55.57
CA LEU A 24 8.78 -29.76 -54.57
C LEU A 24 9.49 -29.15 -53.36
N ALA A 25 10.50 -28.30 -53.59
CA ALA A 25 11.19 -27.58 -52.51
C ALA A 25 10.25 -26.67 -51.72
N GLN A 26 9.32 -25.96 -52.39
CA GLN A 26 8.30 -25.16 -51.71
C GLN A 26 7.39 -26.01 -50.83
N GLU A 27 6.98 -27.19 -51.31
CA GLU A 27 6.11 -28.07 -50.55
C GLU A 27 6.82 -28.68 -49.34
N GLU A 28 8.08 -29.08 -49.50
CA GLU A 28 8.94 -29.52 -48.40
C GLU A 28 9.08 -28.45 -47.32
N VAL A 29 9.34 -27.20 -47.74
CA VAL A 29 9.43 -26.05 -46.81
C VAL A 29 8.12 -25.84 -46.06
N LYS A 30 6.97 -25.90 -46.74
CA LYS A 30 5.65 -25.76 -46.08
C LYS A 30 5.41 -26.86 -45.06
N VAL A 31 5.71 -28.12 -45.42
CA VAL A 31 5.58 -29.27 -44.51
C VAL A 31 6.48 -29.11 -43.30
N ALA A 32 7.74 -28.72 -43.50
CA ALA A 32 8.68 -28.47 -42.41
C ALA A 32 8.21 -27.34 -41.48
N LEU A 33 7.66 -26.26 -42.04
CA LEU A 33 7.14 -25.12 -41.29
C LEU A 33 5.88 -25.50 -40.49
N ALA A 34 4.99 -26.29 -41.08
CA ALA A 34 3.83 -26.85 -40.38
C ALA A 34 4.26 -27.75 -39.21
N LYS A 35 5.19 -28.69 -39.46
CA LYS A 35 5.76 -29.56 -38.43
C LYS A 35 6.43 -28.77 -37.30
N ALA A 36 7.15 -27.70 -37.64
CA ALA A 36 7.77 -26.82 -36.64
C ALA A 36 6.71 -26.11 -35.78
N LYS A 37 5.64 -25.58 -36.38
CA LYS A 37 4.50 -24.99 -35.66
C LYS A 37 3.83 -25.98 -34.72
N ASP A 38 3.57 -27.21 -35.18
CA ASP A 38 2.96 -28.24 -34.36
C ASP A 38 3.84 -28.64 -33.18
N ASN A 39 5.16 -28.76 -33.41
CA ASN A 39 6.11 -29.04 -32.34
C ASN A 39 6.11 -27.92 -31.28
N MET A 40 6.15 -26.65 -31.71
CA MET A 40 6.07 -25.52 -30.78
C MET A 40 4.77 -25.51 -29.99
N ALA A 41 3.63 -25.77 -30.64
CA ALA A 41 2.32 -25.84 -29.97
C ALA A 41 2.31 -26.94 -28.90
N ARG A 42 2.79 -28.16 -29.22
CA ARG A 42 2.88 -29.26 -28.25
C ARG A 42 3.67 -28.90 -27.00
N TYR A 43 4.83 -28.26 -27.15
CA TYR A 43 5.64 -27.84 -26.00
C TYR A 43 4.98 -26.71 -25.20
N TYR A 44 4.36 -25.76 -25.88
CA TYR A 44 3.65 -24.67 -25.21
C TYR A 44 2.45 -25.19 -24.41
N ASP A 45 1.62 -26.02 -25.02
CA ASP A 45 0.40 -26.57 -24.41
C ASP A 45 0.71 -27.43 -23.18
N GLN A 46 1.84 -28.16 -23.19
CA GLN A 46 2.31 -28.92 -22.02
C GLN A 46 2.66 -28.03 -20.81
N CYS A 47 3.10 -26.79 -21.05
CA CYS A 47 3.52 -25.84 -20.02
C CYS A 47 2.45 -24.77 -19.73
N CYS A 48 1.34 -24.77 -20.45
CA CYS A 48 0.30 -23.76 -20.34
C CYS A 48 -0.59 -24.07 -19.13
N ILE A 49 -0.51 -23.23 -18.11
CA ILE A 49 -1.38 -23.30 -16.93
C ILE A 49 -2.67 -22.55 -17.27
N PRO A 50 -3.86 -23.10 -16.94
CA PRO A 50 -5.12 -22.39 -17.17
C PRO A 50 -5.10 -21.04 -16.45
N ALA A 51 -5.58 -20.02 -17.15
CA ALA A 51 -5.57 -18.67 -16.65
C ALA A 51 -6.49 -18.53 -15.43
N LEU A 52 -6.05 -17.72 -14.46
CA LEU A 52 -6.88 -17.37 -13.31
C LEU A 52 -8.09 -16.54 -13.79
N GLU A 53 -9.28 -16.98 -13.44
CA GLU A 53 -10.52 -16.28 -13.76
C GLU A 53 -10.82 -15.23 -12.69
N TYR A 54 -11.10 -14.00 -13.12
CA TYR A 54 -11.48 -12.88 -12.25
C TYR A 54 -12.95 -12.55 -12.45
N LYS A 55 -13.66 -12.26 -11.37
CA LYS A 55 -15.05 -11.81 -11.45
C LYS A 55 -15.10 -10.29 -11.60
N PRO A 56 -16.09 -9.75 -12.34
CA PRO A 56 -16.43 -8.34 -12.30
C PRO A 56 -16.62 -7.88 -10.85
N GLY A 57 -15.91 -6.83 -10.43
CA GLY A 57 -15.92 -6.32 -9.07
C GLY A 57 -14.76 -6.77 -8.19
N ASP A 58 -14.00 -7.79 -8.59
CA ASP A 58 -12.79 -8.19 -7.88
C ASP A 58 -11.76 -7.04 -7.90
N ARG A 59 -11.00 -6.92 -6.82
CA ARG A 59 -9.89 -5.98 -6.71
C ARG A 59 -8.62 -6.69 -7.13
N VAL A 60 -7.86 -6.09 -8.03
CA VAL A 60 -6.62 -6.64 -8.56
C VAL A 60 -5.52 -5.60 -8.55
N TYR A 61 -4.31 -6.03 -8.24
CA TYR A 61 -3.09 -5.27 -8.44
C TYR A 61 -2.59 -5.45 -9.87
N LEU A 62 -2.09 -4.35 -10.45
CA LEU A 62 -1.47 -4.34 -11.77
C LEU A 62 0.06 -4.34 -11.64
N ASP A 63 0.73 -5.24 -12.33
CA ASP A 63 2.20 -5.27 -12.37
C ASP A 63 2.77 -4.06 -13.16
N ALA A 64 3.65 -3.31 -12.49
CA ALA A 64 4.27 -2.08 -12.97
C ALA A 64 5.53 -2.27 -13.82
N LEU A 65 6.01 -3.51 -14.04
CA LEU A 65 7.31 -3.78 -14.69
C LEU A 65 7.56 -2.99 -15.99
N ASN A 66 6.50 -2.74 -16.76
CA ASN A 66 6.53 -2.04 -18.05
C ASN A 66 5.61 -0.81 -18.08
N ILE A 67 5.38 -0.17 -16.94
CA ILE A 67 4.52 1.02 -16.83
C ILE A 67 5.34 2.17 -16.25
N GLU A 68 5.40 3.28 -16.97
CA GLU A 68 6.02 4.50 -16.49
C GLU A 68 5.15 5.08 -15.37
N THR A 69 5.71 5.12 -14.16
CA THR A 69 5.07 5.72 -12.98
C THR A 69 5.70 7.08 -12.74
N MET A 70 5.02 7.98 -12.00
CA MET A 70 5.58 9.30 -11.68
C MET A 70 6.89 9.26 -10.86
N CYS A 71 7.27 8.10 -10.31
CA CYS A 71 8.56 7.90 -9.66
C CYS A 71 9.68 7.84 -10.71
N SER A 72 10.69 8.72 -10.56
CA SER A 72 11.84 8.80 -11.47
C SER A 72 12.79 7.61 -11.43
N SER A 73 12.74 6.77 -10.38
CA SER A 73 13.61 5.60 -10.20
C SER A 73 12.82 4.32 -10.02
N LYS A 74 13.19 3.28 -10.80
CA LYS A 74 12.60 1.93 -10.70
C LYS A 74 12.78 1.28 -9.32
N LYS A 75 13.81 1.68 -8.56
CA LYS A 75 14.07 1.17 -7.20
C LYS A 75 13.03 1.67 -6.19
N LEU A 76 12.50 2.87 -6.44
CA LEU A 76 11.54 3.54 -5.55
C LEU A 76 10.10 3.43 -6.07
N SER A 77 9.89 3.06 -7.34
CA SER A 77 8.56 2.79 -7.86
C SER A 77 7.96 1.54 -7.23
N HIS A 78 6.66 1.58 -6.96
CA HIS A 78 5.92 0.39 -6.54
C HIS A 78 5.91 -0.66 -7.65
N ARG A 79 6.20 -1.92 -7.29
CA ARG A 79 6.12 -3.06 -8.22
C ARG A 79 4.68 -3.36 -8.65
N TYR A 80 3.75 -3.23 -7.73
CA TYR A 80 2.33 -3.47 -7.96
C TYR A 80 1.57 -2.17 -7.73
N LEU A 81 0.85 -1.75 -8.76
CA LEU A 81 0.05 -0.53 -8.75
C LEU A 81 -1.35 -0.89 -8.33
N GLY A 82 -1.83 -0.21 -7.30
CA GLY A 82 -3.24 -0.01 -6.92
C GLY A 82 -4.12 -1.26 -6.86
N PRO A 83 -5.00 -1.38 -5.86
CA PRO A 83 -6.13 -2.29 -6.01
C PRO A 83 -7.15 -1.64 -6.98
N TYR A 84 -7.09 -2.02 -8.26
CA TYR A 84 -8.04 -1.62 -9.30
C TYR A 84 -9.22 -2.58 -9.35
N THR A 85 -10.39 -2.06 -9.72
CA THR A 85 -11.59 -2.87 -9.90
C THR A 85 -11.64 -3.44 -11.31
N VAL A 86 -11.89 -4.75 -11.42
CA VAL A 86 -12.18 -5.41 -12.69
C VAL A 86 -13.59 -5.02 -13.14
N GLU A 87 -13.73 -4.42 -14.32
CA GLU A 87 -15.05 -4.09 -14.90
C GLU A 87 -15.68 -5.33 -15.55
N HIS A 88 -15.02 -5.92 -16.53
CA HIS A 88 -15.46 -7.13 -17.23
C HIS A 88 -14.30 -7.77 -18.01
N GLN A 89 -14.48 -9.02 -18.39
CA GLN A 89 -13.57 -9.76 -19.27
C GLN A 89 -13.86 -9.38 -20.73
N VAL A 90 -12.83 -8.92 -21.45
CA VAL A 90 -12.91 -8.57 -22.89
C VAL A 90 -12.57 -9.78 -23.76
N GLY A 91 -11.68 -10.65 -23.28
CA GLY A 91 -11.32 -11.91 -23.93
C GLY A 91 -10.77 -12.92 -22.93
N PRO A 92 -10.45 -14.16 -23.37
CA PRO A 92 -10.10 -15.26 -22.46
C PRO A 92 -9.00 -14.90 -21.46
N LEU A 93 -8.00 -14.13 -21.90
CA LEU A 93 -6.86 -13.69 -21.09
C LEU A 93 -6.84 -12.18 -20.84
N ALA A 94 -7.88 -11.44 -21.21
CA ALA A 94 -7.86 -9.98 -21.22
C ALA A 94 -9.02 -9.38 -20.40
N TYR A 95 -8.68 -8.59 -19.39
CA TYR A 95 -9.62 -7.95 -18.48
C TYR A 95 -9.51 -6.44 -18.56
N LYS A 96 -10.66 -5.77 -18.53
CA LYS A 96 -10.74 -4.32 -18.47
C LYS A 96 -10.80 -3.86 -17.02
N LEU A 97 -9.89 -2.95 -16.65
CA LEU A 97 -9.79 -2.38 -15.32
C LEU A 97 -10.29 -0.93 -15.29
N ARG A 98 -10.84 -0.53 -14.16
CA ARG A 98 -11.13 0.87 -13.86
C ARG A 98 -9.87 1.56 -13.31
N LEU A 99 -9.10 2.19 -14.21
CA LEU A 99 -7.87 2.91 -13.86
C LEU A 99 -8.14 4.24 -13.14
N SER A 100 -7.15 4.71 -12.38
CA SER A 100 -7.16 6.04 -11.76
C SER A 100 -6.99 7.14 -12.82
N ARG A 101 -7.46 8.35 -12.53
CA ARG A 101 -7.28 9.51 -13.42
C ARG A 101 -5.81 9.80 -13.72
N SER A 102 -4.89 9.53 -12.79
CA SER A 102 -3.45 9.69 -13.00
C SER A 102 -2.86 8.76 -14.07
N MET A 103 -3.51 7.62 -14.33
CA MET A 103 -3.08 6.62 -15.32
C MET A 103 -4.03 6.52 -16.50
N SER A 104 -4.83 7.55 -16.79
CA SER A 104 -5.76 7.55 -17.93
C SER A 104 -5.07 7.52 -19.30
N HIS A 105 -3.75 7.74 -19.35
CA HIS A 105 -2.95 7.65 -20.56
C HIS A 105 -2.68 6.19 -20.99
N LEU A 106 -2.84 5.23 -20.07
CA LEU A 106 -2.63 3.81 -20.33
C LEU A 106 -3.94 3.14 -20.77
N HIS A 107 -3.85 2.15 -21.66
CA HIS A 107 -5.01 1.34 -22.04
C HIS A 107 -5.56 0.56 -20.84
N SER A 108 -6.88 0.55 -20.67
CA SER A 108 -7.54 -0.09 -19.54
C SER A 108 -7.63 -1.62 -19.63
N VAL A 109 -7.20 -2.23 -20.75
CA VAL A 109 -7.28 -3.67 -20.97
C VAL A 109 -5.91 -4.31 -20.74
N PHE A 110 -5.86 -5.25 -19.80
CA PHE A 110 -4.62 -5.93 -19.40
C PHE A 110 -4.76 -7.45 -19.48
N ASN A 111 -3.63 -8.13 -19.69
CA ASN A 111 -3.57 -9.58 -19.68
C ASN A 111 -3.58 -10.14 -18.24
N VAL A 112 -4.22 -11.30 -18.01
CA VAL A 112 -4.27 -12.01 -16.72
C VAL A 112 -2.90 -12.13 -16.05
N ILE A 113 -1.83 -12.35 -16.81
CA ILE A 113 -0.46 -12.52 -16.29
C ILE A 113 0.01 -11.26 -15.54
N LYS A 114 -0.48 -10.07 -15.90
CA LYS A 114 -0.12 -8.81 -15.25
C LYS A 114 -1.02 -8.47 -14.06
N LEU A 115 -2.02 -9.30 -13.78
CA LEU A 115 -3.00 -9.08 -12.75
C LEU A 115 -2.74 -10.01 -11.58
N HIS A 116 -2.79 -9.46 -10.39
CA HIS A 116 -2.70 -10.21 -9.15
C HIS A 116 -3.93 -9.93 -8.31
N LEU A 117 -4.60 -10.96 -7.80
CA LEU A 117 -5.75 -10.77 -6.94
C LEU A 117 -5.34 -9.99 -5.68
N ALA A 118 -6.04 -8.88 -5.42
CA ALA A 118 -5.85 -8.10 -4.20
C ALA A 118 -6.72 -8.72 -3.11
N LEU A 119 -6.11 -9.58 -2.30
CA LEU A 119 -6.74 -10.08 -1.10
C LEU A 119 -6.97 -8.91 -0.12
N PRO A 120 -8.11 -8.90 0.61
CA PRO A 120 -8.30 -7.95 1.69
C PRO A 120 -7.14 -8.09 2.69
N ASP A 121 -6.66 -6.95 3.20
CA ASP A 121 -5.48 -6.93 4.06
C ASP A 121 -5.68 -7.88 5.25
N PRO A 122 -4.76 -8.85 5.46
CA PRO A 122 -4.89 -9.82 6.55
C PRO A 122 -4.77 -9.13 7.92
N ILE A 123 -4.19 -7.93 7.96
CA ILE A 123 -4.11 -7.06 9.13
C ILE A 123 -5.25 -6.07 9.04
N SER A 124 -6.44 -6.53 9.39
CA SER A 124 -7.62 -5.67 9.55
C SER A 124 -7.39 -4.74 10.75
N GLY A 125 -7.08 -3.46 10.51
CA GLY A 125 -6.90 -2.48 11.61
C GLY A 125 -5.89 -1.35 11.36
N CYS A 126 -5.12 -1.37 10.27
CA CYS A 126 -4.20 -0.26 9.94
C CYS A 126 -4.91 1.02 9.47
N HIS A 127 -6.24 0.98 9.31
CA HIS A 127 -7.00 2.22 9.30
C HIS A 127 -6.91 2.79 10.70
N ALA A 128 -6.05 3.81 10.87
CA ALA A 128 -6.04 4.64 12.06
C ALA A 128 -7.50 4.98 12.35
N ARG A 129 -8.04 4.44 13.45
CA ARG A 129 -9.37 4.80 13.90
C ARG A 129 -9.35 6.33 13.97
N PRO A 130 -10.32 7.05 13.36
CA PRO A 130 -10.33 8.49 13.46
C PRO A 130 -10.26 8.84 14.95
N PRO A 131 -9.32 9.73 15.34
CA PRO A 131 -9.10 10.03 16.75
C PRO A 131 -10.43 10.45 17.39
N PRO A 132 -10.72 10.00 18.62
CA PRO A 132 -11.93 10.43 19.30
C PRO A 132 -11.94 11.96 19.42
N PRO A 133 -13.09 12.63 19.29
CA PRO A 133 -13.15 14.08 19.45
C PRO A 133 -12.77 14.49 20.89
N PRO A 134 -12.12 15.65 21.08
CA PRO A 134 -11.88 16.21 22.42
C PRO A 134 -13.18 16.45 23.17
N MET A 135 -13.15 16.28 24.49
CA MET A 135 -14.25 16.70 25.35
C MET A 135 -14.15 18.21 25.60
N LEU A 136 -15.22 18.95 25.36
CA LEU A 136 -15.27 20.39 25.64
C LEU A 136 -15.83 20.62 27.03
N ILE A 137 -14.99 21.10 27.97
CA ILE A 137 -15.40 21.53 29.30
C ILE A 137 -15.02 23.00 29.42
N ASN A 138 -15.98 23.88 29.72
CA ASN A 138 -15.78 25.33 29.80
C ASN A 138 -15.12 25.95 28.54
N ASN A 139 -15.43 25.40 27.36
CA ASN A 139 -14.87 25.85 26.08
C ASN A 139 -13.36 25.56 25.90
N GLU A 140 -12.80 24.69 26.73
CA GLU A 140 -11.44 24.16 26.63
C GLU A 140 -11.48 22.68 26.24
N GLU A 141 -10.46 22.20 25.51
CA GLU A 141 -10.36 20.81 25.04
C GLU A 141 -9.71 19.91 26.11
N TRP A 142 -10.40 18.82 26.45
CA TRP A 142 -9.96 17.83 27.44
C TRP A 142 -9.83 16.46 26.79
N PHE A 143 -8.71 15.80 27.07
CA PHE A 143 -8.41 14.45 26.63
C PHE A 143 -8.17 13.54 27.84
N ASN A 144 -8.65 12.30 27.78
CA ASN A 144 -8.41 11.33 28.83
C ASN A 144 -6.99 10.76 28.71
N ILE A 145 -6.25 10.77 29.81
CA ILE A 145 -4.92 10.16 29.89
C ILE A 145 -5.07 8.64 30.10
N GLU A 146 -4.38 7.84 29.28
CA GLU A 146 -4.31 6.39 29.41
C GLU A 146 -3.11 5.95 30.25
N ASP A 147 -1.91 6.41 29.89
CA ASP A 147 -0.67 6.10 30.62
C ASP A 147 0.39 7.20 30.43
N ILE A 148 1.40 7.22 31.29
CA ILE A 148 2.57 8.10 31.17
C ILE A 148 3.75 7.25 30.71
N LEU A 149 4.29 7.61 29.55
CA LEU A 149 5.34 6.84 28.89
C LEU A 149 6.74 7.26 29.32
N ASP A 150 6.95 8.56 29.56
CA ASP A 150 8.27 9.12 29.83
C ASP A 150 8.20 10.46 30.56
N SER A 151 9.32 10.94 31.10
CA SER A 151 9.45 12.25 31.74
C SER A 151 10.75 12.94 31.32
N ARG A 152 10.69 14.25 31.09
CA ARG A 152 11.87 15.06 30.74
C ARG A 152 11.81 16.45 31.35
N ILE A 153 12.97 17.09 31.50
CA ILE A 153 13.05 18.52 31.82
C ILE A 153 13.38 19.29 30.55
N PHE A 154 12.43 20.12 30.08
CA PHE A 154 12.61 20.97 28.91
C PHE A 154 12.43 22.44 29.31
N ARG A 155 13.40 23.31 28.97
CA ARG A 155 13.40 24.74 29.35
C ARG A 155 13.12 24.99 30.84
N ARG A 156 13.75 24.18 31.72
CA ARG A 156 13.58 24.21 33.20
C ARG A 156 12.17 23.84 33.70
N LYS A 157 11.30 23.30 32.85
CA LYS A 157 9.98 22.79 33.22
C LYS A 157 9.92 21.28 33.05
N LEU A 158 9.27 20.60 33.98
CA LEU A 158 9.04 19.16 33.91
C LEU A 158 7.87 18.88 32.95
N GLN A 159 8.10 17.95 32.02
CA GLN A 159 7.11 17.49 31.06
C GLN A 159 6.99 15.97 31.13
N TYR A 160 5.79 15.46 30.92
CA TYR A 160 5.49 14.04 30.80
C TYR A 160 5.06 13.72 29.38
N LYS A 161 5.50 12.58 28.87
CA LYS A 161 5.02 12.04 27.60
C LYS A 161 3.74 11.26 27.88
N VAL A 162 2.61 11.77 27.40
CA VAL A 162 1.28 11.28 27.73
C VAL A 162 0.77 10.40 26.60
N LYS A 163 0.33 9.18 26.93
CA LYS A 163 -0.47 8.33 26.04
C LYS A 163 -1.93 8.69 26.23
N TRP A 164 -2.58 9.18 25.18
CA TRP A 164 -3.99 9.58 25.22
C TRP A 164 -4.92 8.38 24.97
N LYS A 165 -6.02 8.30 25.72
CA LYS A 165 -6.98 7.21 25.62
C LYS A 165 -7.69 7.23 24.28
N GLY A 166 -7.50 6.16 23.50
CA GLY A 166 -8.11 6.01 22.18
C GLY A 166 -7.33 6.62 21.03
N TYR A 167 -6.10 7.09 21.29
CA TYR A 167 -5.12 7.51 20.29
C TYR A 167 -3.99 6.49 20.19
N ASP A 168 -3.23 6.53 19.10
CA ASP A 168 -2.10 5.63 18.93
C ASP A 168 -0.86 6.15 19.70
N TYR A 169 0.15 5.30 19.86
CA TYR A 169 1.42 5.66 20.49
C TYR A 169 2.17 6.76 19.73
N GLU A 170 1.91 6.91 18.43
CA GLU A 170 2.49 7.97 17.59
C GLU A 170 1.94 9.36 17.95
N ASP A 171 0.71 9.43 18.47
CA ASP A 171 0.03 10.68 18.87
C ASP A 171 0.40 11.14 20.28
N ALA A 172 1.33 10.46 20.96
CA ALA A 172 1.74 10.79 22.31
C ALA A 172 2.48 12.15 22.36
N SER A 173 1.93 13.11 23.10
CA SER A 173 2.48 14.46 23.24
C SER A 173 3.23 14.68 24.55
N TRP A 174 4.07 15.72 24.58
CA TRP A 174 4.79 16.14 25.79
C TRP A 174 4.01 17.25 26.50
N GLU A 175 3.35 16.89 27.60
CA GLU A 175 2.52 17.81 28.38
C GLU A 175 3.25 18.31 29.62
N PRO A 176 3.07 19.59 29.99
CA PRO A 176 3.64 20.14 31.21
C PRO A 176 2.93 19.59 32.45
N VAL A 177 3.60 19.61 33.60
CA VAL A 177 3.08 19.04 34.87
C VAL A 177 1.69 19.58 35.25
N GLU A 178 1.40 20.83 34.92
CA GLU A 178 0.11 21.47 35.18
C GLU A 178 -1.05 20.77 34.46
N ASN A 179 -0.82 20.30 33.23
CA ASN A 179 -1.83 19.61 32.43
C ASN A 179 -2.07 18.17 32.92
N VAL A 180 -1.11 17.56 33.62
CA VAL A 180 -1.18 16.17 34.10
C VAL A 180 -1.65 16.09 35.57
N ALA A 181 -1.89 17.23 36.22
CA ALA A 181 -2.25 17.32 37.63
C ALA A 181 -3.50 16.49 38.02
N HIS A 182 -4.45 16.34 37.09
CA HIS A 182 -5.67 15.56 37.28
C HIS A 182 -5.43 14.03 37.29
N ALA A 183 -4.30 13.56 36.77
CA ALA A 183 -3.92 12.15 36.66
C ALA A 183 -2.82 11.75 37.67
N ARG A 184 -2.92 12.23 38.92
CA ARG A 184 -1.91 12.03 39.96
C ARG A 184 -1.57 10.55 40.21
N ASN A 185 -2.56 9.67 40.12
CA ASN A 185 -2.37 8.24 40.31
C ASN A 185 -1.43 7.64 39.25
N LEU A 186 -1.57 8.05 37.97
CA LEU A 186 -0.72 7.58 36.88
C LEU A 186 0.72 8.12 37.01
N VAL A 187 0.87 9.38 37.45
CA VAL A 187 2.19 9.96 37.75
C VAL A 187 2.89 9.18 38.86
N CYS A 188 2.18 8.90 39.95
CA CYS A 188 2.73 8.09 41.06
C CYS A 188 3.11 6.68 40.59
N GLU A 189 2.28 6.05 39.77
CA GLU A 189 2.56 4.72 39.24
C GLU A 189 3.78 4.71 38.31
N PHE A 190 3.91 5.70 37.43
CA PHE A 190 5.06 5.87 36.56
C PHE A 190 6.36 5.98 37.35
N HIS A 191 6.41 6.84 38.38
CA HIS A 191 7.61 6.99 39.21
C HIS A 191 7.90 5.76 40.07
N ARG A 192 6.87 5.00 40.46
CA ARG A 192 7.06 3.70 41.12
C ARG A 192 7.73 2.69 40.18
N ARG A 193 7.35 2.68 38.89
CA ARG A 193 7.92 1.81 37.85
C ARG A 193 9.30 2.27 37.38
N HIS A 194 9.56 3.58 37.39
CA HIS A 194 10.78 4.20 36.87
C HIS A 194 11.42 5.14 37.91
N PRO A 195 12.02 4.61 39.00
CA PRO A 195 12.64 5.42 40.05
C PRO A 195 13.80 6.29 39.54
N ASP A 196 14.44 5.87 38.44
CA ASP A 196 15.55 6.57 37.79
C ASP A 196 15.14 7.67 36.79
N ALA A 197 13.84 7.81 36.47
CA ALA A 197 13.38 8.77 35.46
C ALA A 197 13.58 10.24 35.90
N LEU A 198 13.72 10.50 37.19
CA LEU A 198 13.97 11.83 37.77
C LEU A 198 15.47 12.13 37.97
N LYS A 199 16.31 11.92 36.96
CA LYS A 199 17.73 12.30 37.04
C LYS A 199 17.99 13.77 36.68
N GLN A 200 17.33 14.71 37.38
CA GLN A 200 17.81 16.09 37.64
C GLN A 200 16.76 16.98 38.32
N ILE A 201 16.45 16.75 39.60
CA ILE A 201 15.96 17.84 40.45
C ILE A 201 16.97 17.96 41.59
N ARG A 202 17.90 18.92 41.47
CA ARG A 202 18.80 19.25 42.59
C ARG A 202 17.91 19.75 43.75
N GLY A 203 17.83 18.96 44.81
CA GLY A 203 17.51 19.44 46.16
C GLY A 203 16.03 19.59 46.54
N MET A 204 15.09 18.82 45.98
CA MET A 204 13.75 18.65 46.58
C MET A 204 13.13 17.33 46.16
N LEU A 205 12.59 16.56 47.11
CA LEU A 205 11.83 15.36 46.79
C LEU A 205 10.56 15.78 46.04
N PHE A 206 10.31 15.14 44.89
CA PHE A 206 9.20 15.43 43.99
C PHE A 206 7.81 15.39 44.68
N VAL A 207 7.68 14.60 45.75
CA VAL A 207 6.46 14.53 46.57
C VAL A 207 6.15 15.89 47.21
N ASP A 208 7.17 16.62 47.65
CA ASP A 208 7.02 17.95 48.26
C ASP A 208 6.72 19.03 47.22
N LEU A 209 7.26 18.93 46.00
CA LEU A 209 7.02 19.92 44.94
C LEU A 209 5.55 19.90 44.46
N VAL A 210 4.97 18.71 44.33
CA VAL A 210 3.55 18.53 43.96
C VAL A 210 2.61 18.95 45.12
N VAL A 211 3.01 18.72 46.37
CA VAL A 211 2.26 19.18 47.55
C VAL A 211 2.35 20.71 47.74
N LEU A 212 3.51 21.33 47.46
CA LEU A 212 3.75 22.77 47.64
C LEU A 212 3.18 23.64 46.51
N GLN A 213 3.09 23.15 45.27
CA GLN A 213 2.44 23.91 44.20
C GLN A 213 0.90 23.99 44.37
N ALA A 214 0.28 23.03 45.06
CA ALA A 214 -1.14 23.09 45.42
C ALA A 214 -1.42 24.10 46.56
N ALA A 215 -0.45 24.40 47.42
CA ALA A 215 -0.57 25.36 48.52
C ALA A 215 -0.40 26.83 48.08
N ARG A 216 -0.10 27.09 46.79
CA ARG A 216 0.18 28.43 46.26
C ARG A 216 -0.82 28.94 45.22
N ALA A 217 -1.96 28.26 45.07
CA ALA A 217 -3.12 28.84 44.42
C ALA A 217 -3.82 29.78 45.43
N PRO A 218 -4.02 31.08 45.12
CA PRO A 218 -4.78 31.93 45.99
C PRO A 218 -6.24 31.45 46.01
N VAL A 219 -6.65 31.05 47.21
CA VAL A 219 -8.05 30.97 47.60
C VAL A 219 -8.60 32.40 47.55
N HIS A 220 -9.30 32.75 46.47
CA HIS A 220 -10.19 33.91 46.44
C HIS A 220 -11.63 33.38 46.56
N TRP A 221 -12.18 33.48 47.78
CA TRP A 221 -13.60 33.33 48.05
C TRP A 221 -14.39 34.58 47.65
N GLY A 222 -15.66 34.39 47.36
CA GLY A 222 -16.76 35.37 47.44
C GLY A 222 -18.04 34.69 46.93
N ALA A 223 -18.85 33.97 47.72
CA ALA A 223 -19.73 34.42 48.80
C ALA A 223 -20.76 35.48 48.35
N ALA A 224 -22.05 35.09 48.34
CA ALA A 224 -23.28 35.90 48.38
C ALA A 224 -23.40 37.06 47.36
N LEU A 225 -24.38 37.08 46.44
CA LEU A 225 -25.84 37.01 46.63
C LEU A 225 -26.49 36.48 45.34
#